data_AF-A0A9P7B261-F1
#
_entry.id   AF-A0A9P7B261-F1
#
_cell.length_a   1.000
_cell.length_b   1.000
_cell.length_c   1.000
_cell.angle_alpha   90.00
_cell.angle_beta   90.00
_cell.angle_gamma   90.00
#
_symmetry.space_group_name_H-M   'P 1'
#
loop_
_entity.id
_entity.type
_entity.pdbx_description
1 polymer ?
#
loop_
_entity_poly.entity_id
_entity_poly.type
_entity_poly.pdbx_seq_one_letter_code
_entity_poly.pdbx_strand_id
1 'polypeptide(L)'
;MTANNTDLPIVQCIARARIPTTQGPDIFLHLYANNRDNKEHLAIVFGEDIRSRSLFKRRPGETQNDRMIRGAYVGKLHPGRTIADTDGKLGLTLHFDDKTGELLYESKTTWDPENATLVRIHSECYTGENAWSARCDCGEQFDRAGKLIACEHEKETGIKGGNGHGVIVYLRQEGRGIGLGEKLKAYNLQDLGADTVQANVMLNHPVDARDFSIGKAIIMDLGISNVRLLTNNPDKIAQVEYEPRIRCVERVPMVPIHWTNENEGIKSKEIEGYLRTKIERMGHLLQEPIKLHTTTE
;
A
#
# COMPACT_ATOMS: atom_id res chain seq x y z
N MET A 1 13.63 -17.76 -19.74
CA MET A 1 13.63 -18.74 -18.64
C MET A 1 13.94 -17.98 -17.35
N THR A 2 12.92 -17.55 -16.63
CA THR A 2 13.08 -16.81 -15.37
C THR A 2 12.28 -17.55 -14.31
N ALA A 3 12.96 -17.84 -13.21
CA ALA A 3 12.54 -18.78 -12.19
C ALA A 3 11.14 -18.47 -11.65
N ASN A 4 10.23 -19.42 -11.86
CA ASN A 4 9.05 -19.61 -11.02
C ASN A 4 9.55 -19.93 -9.60
N ASN A 5 9.85 -18.91 -8.81
CA ASN A 5 10.01 -19.09 -7.38
C ASN A 5 8.59 -19.09 -6.80
N THR A 6 7.98 -20.27 -6.78
CA THR A 6 6.58 -20.54 -6.47
C THR A 6 6.21 -20.38 -5.00
N ASP A 7 7.17 -20.07 -4.13
CA ASP A 7 6.91 -19.95 -2.70
C ASP A 7 6.76 -18.49 -2.28
N LEU A 8 5.61 -18.18 -1.69
CA LEU A 8 5.35 -16.88 -1.09
C LEU A 8 6.32 -16.63 0.08
N PRO A 9 6.86 -15.41 0.22
CA PRO A 9 7.67 -15.09 1.38
C PRO A 9 6.84 -15.21 2.65
N ILE A 10 7.47 -15.67 3.72
CA ILE A 10 6.88 -15.68 5.05
C ILE A 10 6.99 -14.26 5.58
N VAL A 11 5.85 -13.66 5.91
CA VAL A 11 5.78 -12.35 6.55
C VAL A 11 5.20 -12.48 7.95
N GLN A 12 5.68 -11.66 8.87
CA GLN A 12 5.18 -11.60 10.23
C GLN A 12 5.02 -10.14 10.65
N CYS A 13 3.81 -9.78 11.07
CA CYS A 13 3.57 -8.48 11.66
C CYS A 13 4.14 -8.46 13.09
N ILE A 14 5.15 -7.62 13.29
CA ILE A 14 5.90 -7.50 14.53
C ILE A 14 5.16 -6.61 15.52
N ALA A 15 4.64 -5.49 15.02
CA ALA A 15 3.99 -4.47 15.83
C ALA A 15 2.88 -3.75 15.06
N ARG A 16 1.86 -3.30 15.79
CA ARG A 16 0.82 -2.40 15.30
C ARG A 16 0.66 -1.21 16.25
N ALA A 17 0.44 -0.02 15.69
CA ALA A 17 0.07 1.15 16.45
C ALA A 17 -1.06 1.94 15.77
N ARG A 18 -1.98 2.49 16.58
CA ARG A 18 -2.96 3.48 16.14
C ARG A 18 -2.25 4.80 15.91
N ILE A 19 -2.40 5.37 14.73
CA ILE A 19 -1.93 6.71 14.37
C ILE A 19 -3.16 7.60 14.18
N PRO A 20 -3.41 8.55 15.10
CA PRO A 20 -4.39 9.60 14.85
C PRO A 20 -3.93 10.46 13.68
N THR A 21 -4.85 10.69 12.74
CA THR A 21 -4.61 11.54 11.57
C THR A 21 -5.09 12.97 11.85
N THR A 22 -4.53 13.95 11.13
CA THR A 22 -4.98 15.35 11.22
C THR A 22 -6.32 15.57 10.51
N GLN A 23 -6.63 14.70 9.54
CA GLN A 23 -7.85 14.72 8.74
C GLN A 23 -8.26 13.27 8.44
N GLY A 24 -9.54 12.96 8.62
CA GLY A 24 -10.09 11.62 8.34
C GLY A 24 -10.07 10.65 9.54
N PRO A 25 -10.30 9.35 9.30
CA PRO A 25 -10.31 8.35 10.35
C PRO A 25 -8.89 8.09 10.88
N ASP A 26 -8.82 7.50 12.08
CA ASP A 26 -7.57 6.93 12.57
C ASP A 26 -7.09 5.81 11.64
N ILE A 27 -5.77 5.70 11.50
CA ILE A 27 -5.13 4.63 10.74
C ILE A 27 -4.31 3.75 11.68
N PHE A 28 -3.97 2.56 11.23
CA PHE A 28 -3.12 1.61 11.96
C PHE A 28 -1.90 1.25 11.13
N LEU A 29 -0.73 1.56 11.65
CA LEU A 29 0.52 1.11 11.05
C LEU A 29 0.84 -0.29 11.55
N HIS A 30 1.02 -1.21 10.62
CA HIS A 30 1.48 -2.56 10.87
C HIS A 30 2.90 -2.71 10.31
N LEU A 31 3.85 -3.03 11.17
CA LEU A 31 5.24 -3.27 10.79
C LEU A 31 5.45 -4.76 10.54
N TYR A 32 6.02 -5.11 9.39
CA TYR A 32 6.25 -6.48 8.94
C TYR A 32 7.73 -6.77 8.78
N ALA A 33 8.16 -7.91 9.33
CA ALA A 33 9.40 -8.58 8.92
C ALA A 33 9.09 -9.70 7.93
N ASN A 34 10.11 -10.13 7.19
CA ASN A 34 9.99 -11.17 6.19
C ASN A 34 11.28 -12.00 6.07
N ASN A 35 11.21 -13.13 5.36
CA ASN A 35 12.37 -14.02 5.12
C ASN A 35 13.05 -13.82 3.75
N ARG A 36 12.66 -12.77 3.00
CA ARG A 36 13.10 -12.52 1.62
C ARG A 36 14.17 -11.44 1.55
N ASP A 37 14.04 -10.40 2.37
CA ASP A 37 15.03 -9.36 2.57
C ASP A 37 15.19 -9.02 4.07
N ASN A 38 16.17 -8.19 4.38
CA ASN A 38 16.45 -7.74 5.76
C ASN A 38 15.73 -6.42 6.08
N LYS A 39 14.65 -6.09 5.38
CA LYS A 39 13.94 -4.83 5.54
C LYS A 39 12.64 -5.05 6.27
N GLU A 40 12.29 -4.06 7.07
CA GLU A 40 10.93 -3.95 7.58
C GLU A 40 10.06 -3.29 6.50
N HIS A 41 8.82 -3.74 6.38
CA HIS A 41 7.82 -3.16 5.51
C HIS A 41 6.61 -2.73 6.32
N LEU A 42 5.78 -1.86 5.74
CA LEU A 42 4.64 -1.30 6.45
C LEU A 42 3.35 -1.64 5.71
N ALA A 43 2.27 -1.86 6.47
CA ALA A 43 0.92 -1.72 5.96
C ALA A 43 0.24 -0.58 6.72
N ILE A 44 -0.20 0.43 5.98
CA ILE A 44 -0.98 1.55 6.49
C ILE A 44 -2.45 1.18 6.30
N VAL A 45 -3.08 0.78 7.39
CA VAL A 45 -4.42 0.17 7.37
C VAL A 45 -5.45 1.19 7.85
N PHE A 46 -6.49 1.38 7.05
CA PHE A 46 -7.70 2.12 7.39
C PHE A 46 -8.77 1.09 7.75
N GLY A 47 -9.41 1.24 8.91
CA GLY A 47 -10.27 0.21 9.49
C GLY A 47 -9.57 -0.55 10.61
N GLU A 48 -10.15 -0.52 11.81
CA GLU A 48 -9.57 -1.19 13.00
C GLU A 48 -9.73 -2.71 12.94
N ASP A 49 -10.74 -3.17 12.21
CA ASP A 49 -11.19 -4.55 12.01
C ASP A 49 -10.43 -5.30 10.91
N ILE A 50 -9.65 -4.60 10.07
CA ILE A 50 -8.64 -5.22 9.21
C ILE A 50 -7.43 -5.58 10.07
N ARG A 51 -7.30 -6.87 10.42
CA ARG A 51 -6.30 -7.35 11.37
C ARG A 51 -5.34 -8.35 10.75
N SER A 52 -4.06 -8.13 11.01
CA SER A 52 -3.01 -9.11 10.73
C SER A 52 -3.24 -10.41 11.51
N ARG A 53 -3.31 -11.53 10.80
CA ARG A 53 -3.41 -12.88 11.36
C ARG A 53 -2.19 -13.22 12.20
N SER A 54 -0.99 -12.97 11.68
CA SER A 54 0.26 -13.21 12.40
C SER A 54 0.43 -12.35 13.65
N LEU A 55 -0.10 -11.12 13.65
CA LEU A 55 -0.15 -10.30 14.84
C LEU A 55 -1.19 -10.85 15.82
N PHE A 56 -2.44 -11.04 15.43
CA PHE A 56 -3.48 -11.34 16.42
C PHE A 56 -3.40 -12.74 17.01
N LYS A 57 -2.74 -13.69 16.33
CA LYS A 57 -2.48 -15.04 16.83
C LYS A 57 -1.87 -15.00 18.24
N ARG A 58 -2.52 -15.69 19.19
CA ARG A 58 -2.03 -15.86 20.56
C ARG A 58 -0.76 -16.70 20.56
N ARG A 59 0.22 -16.28 21.36
CA ARG A 59 1.50 -16.98 21.51
C ARG A 59 1.54 -17.72 22.86
N PRO A 60 2.17 -18.90 22.94
CA PRO A 60 2.33 -19.60 24.22
C PRO A 60 3.01 -18.72 25.28
N GLY A 61 2.42 -18.63 26.47
CA GLY A 61 2.96 -17.82 27.58
C GLY A 61 2.80 -16.31 27.44
N GLU A 62 2.15 -15.82 26.37
CA GLU A 62 1.94 -14.39 26.13
C GLU A 62 0.89 -13.80 27.08
N THR A 63 1.24 -12.71 27.76
CA THR A 63 0.31 -12.00 28.64
C THR A 63 -0.57 -11.01 27.86
N GLN A 64 -1.67 -10.57 28.47
CA GLN A 64 -2.49 -9.49 27.91
C GLN A 64 -1.70 -8.18 27.75
N ASN A 65 -0.72 -7.93 28.63
CA ASN A 65 0.16 -6.76 28.51
C ASN A 65 1.09 -6.87 27.29
N ASP A 66 1.68 -8.04 27.04
CA ASP A 66 2.51 -8.26 25.85
C ASP A 66 1.72 -8.04 24.56
N ARG A 67 0.47 -8.50 24.52
CA ARG A 67 -0.47 -8.24 23.41
C ARG A 67 -0.71 -6.76 23.20
N MET A 68 -0.97 -6.01 24.27
CA MET A 68 -1.14 -4.55 24.18
C MET A 68 0.14 -3.86 23.67
N ILE A 69 1.32 -4.25 24.18
CA ILE A 69 2.62 -3.67 23.81
C ILE A 69 2.88 -3.80 22.31
N ARG A 70 2.63 -4.98 21.73
CA ARG A 70 2.84 -5.22 20.30
C ARG A 70 1.64 -4.83 19.42
N GLY A 71 0.55 -4.33 20.01
CA GLY A 71 -0.60 -3.84 19.26
C GLY A 71 -1.69 -4.85 18.89
N ALA A 72 -1.66 -6.06 19.47
CA ALA A 72 -2.71 -7.07 19.32
C ALA A 72 -3.87 -6.85 20.32
N TYR A 73 -4.58 -5.74 20.17
CA TYR A 73 -5.74 -5.38 20.98
C TYR A 73 -6.91 -4.91 20.11
N VAL A 74 -8.12 -4.93 20.67
CA VAL A 74 -9.33 -4.36 20.05
C VAL A 74 -9.68 -2.99 20.63
N GLY A 75 -10.27 -2.10 19.81
CA GLY A 75 -10.72 -0.79 20.26
C GLY A 75 -9.57 0.16 20.62
N LYS A 76 -9.69 0.93 21.72
CA LYS A 76 -8.72 1.99 22.05
C LYS A 76 -8.00 1.74 23.38
N LEU A 77 -6.66 1.81 23.37
CA LEU A 77 -5.89 1.76 24.61
C LEU A 77 -6.09 3.02 25.46
N HIS A 78 -6.03 2.85 26.78
CA HIS A 78 -6.06 3.93 27.75
C HIS A 78 -5.26 3.53 29.00
N PRO A 79 -4.80 4.50 29.81
CA PRO A 79 -4.14 4.20 31.09
C PRO A 79 -4.98 3.25 31.95
N GLY A 80 -4.32 2.29 32.58
CA GLY A 80 -4.96 1.29 33.45
C GLY A 80 -5.68 0.14 32.74
N ARG A 81 -5.65 0.07 31.40
CA ARG A 81 -6.19 -1.08 30.67
C ARG A 81 -5.37 -2.35 30.97
N THR A 82 -6.05 -3.47 31.21
CA THR A 82 -5.43 -4.75 31.58
C THR A 82 -5.76 -5.90 30.62
N ILE A 83 -6.80 -5.74 29.78
CA ILE A 83 -7.28 -6.77 28.84
C ILE A 83 -7.18 -6.21 27.41
N ALA A 84 -6.44 -6.91 26.54
CA ALA A 84 -6.25 -6.57 25.14
C ALA A 84 -7.43 -7.01 24.27
N ASP A 85 -8.02 -8.15 24.61
CA ASP A 85 -8.99 -8.85 23.76
C ASP A 85 -10.43 -8.30 23.88
N THR A 86 -10.69 -7.34 24.79
CA THR A 86 -12.02 -6.75 24.97
C THR A 86 -11.96 -5.22 25.02
N ASP A 87 -12.97 -4.57 24.45
CA ASP A 87 -13.25 -3.14 24.65
C ASP A 87 -14.69 -2.99 25.14
N GLY A 88 -14.84 -2.75 26.45
CA GLY A 88 -16.15 -2.65 27.09
C GLY A 88 -16.96 -1.42 26.65
N LYS A 89 -16.33 -0.35 26.15
CA LYS A 89 -17.04 0.84 25.68
C LYS A 89 -17.69 0.60 24.32
N LEU A 90 -17.01 -0.15 23.47
CA LEU A 90 -17.50 -0.53 22.15
C LEU A 90 -18.26 -1.86 22.15
N GLY A 91 -18.25 -2.57 23.28
CA GLY A 91 -18.84 -3.91 23.40
C GLY A 91 -18.18 -4.91 22.45
N LEU A 92 -16.88 -4.79 22.21
CA LEU A 92 -16.12 -5.66 21.32
C LEU A 92 -15.37 -6.71 22.15
N THR A 93 -15.33 -7.95 21.65
CA THR A 93 -14.57 -9.06 22.24
C THR A 93 -13.99 -9.90 21.12
N LEU A 94 -12.70 -10.20 21.20
CA LEU A 94 -12.01 -11.08 20.28
C LEU A 94 -12.06 -12.51 20.81
N HIS A 95 -12.42 -13.44 19.93
CA HIS A 95 -12.45 -14.87 20.22
C HIS A 95 -11.36 -15.59 19.44
N PHE A 96 -10.79 -16.63 20.03
CA PHE A 96 -9.63 -17.33 19.48
C PHE A 96 -9.85 -18.83 19.54
N ASP A 97 -9.27 -19.55 18.58
CA ASP A 97 -9.19 -21.00 18.64
C ASP A 97 -8.21 -21.42 19.74
N ASP A 98 -8.66 -22.25 20.68
CA ASP A 98 -7.85 -22.66 21.84
C ASP A 98 -6.67 -23.56 21.47
N LYS A 99 -6.71 -24.24 20.33
CA LYS A 99 -5.64 -25.15 19.88
C LYS A 99 -4.58 -24.41 19.06
N THR A 100 -5.02 -23.57 18.13
CA THR A 100 -4.11 -22.90 17.19
C THR A 100 -3.72 -21.50 17.67
N GLY A 101 -4.51 -20.89 18.55
CA GLY A 101 -4.36 -19.50 18.99
C GLY A 101 -4.82 -18.48 17.94
N GLU A 102 -5.40 -18.92 16.83
CA GLU A 102 -5.81 -18.03 15.74
C GLU A 102 -7.06 -17.24 16.10
N LEU A 103 -7.13 -15.99 15.62
CA LEU A 103 -8.31 -15.15 15.77
C LEU A 103 -9.46 -15.75 14.96
N LEU A 104 -10.58 -15.98 15.63
CA LEU A 104 -11.81 -16.43 14.98
C LEU A 104 -12.48 -15.25 14.27
N TYR A 105 -13.00 -15.50 13.07
CA TYR A 105 -13.73 -14.50 12.31
C TYR A 105 -15.09 -14.22 12.97
N GLU A 106 -15.36 -12.95 13.22
CA GLU A 106 -16.66 -12.44 13.62
C GLU A 106 -16.92 -11.11 12.93
N SER A 107 -18.07 -10.95 12.29
CA SER A 107 -18.40 -9.74 11.50
C SER A 107 -18.36 -8.43 12.30
N LYS A 108 -18.55 -8.50 13.62
CA LYS A 108 -18.48 -7.33 14.52
C LYS A 108 -17.05 -6.86 14.76
N THR A 109 -16.08 -7.77 14.68
CA THR A 109 -14.69 -7.45 14.99
C THR A 109 -13.82 -7.50 13.77
N THR A 110 -14.04 -8.40 12.82
CA THR A 110 -13.11 -8.71 11.73
C THR A 110 -13.71 -8.35 10.39
N TRP A 111 -12.93 -7.62 9.59
CA TRP A 111 -13.30 -7.24 8.24
C TRP A 111 -13.56 -8.49 7.38
N ASP A 112 -14.65 -8.49 6.62
CA ASP A 112 -15.02 -9.61 5.76
C ASP A 112 -13.98 -9.79 4.64
N PRO A 113 -13.32 -10.95 4.54
CA PRO A 113 -12.38 -11.24 3.46
C PRO A 113 -12.96 -11.10 2.04
N GLU A 114 -14.28 -11.31 1.89
CA GLU A 114 -14.99 -11.20 0.62
C GLU A 114 -15.35 -9.76 0.24
N ASN A 115 -15.22 -8.79 1.15
CA ASN A 115 -15.39 -7.39 0.80
C ASN A 115 -14.32 -6.95 -0.21
N ALA A 116 -14.75 -6.22 -1.23
CA ALA A 116 -13.87 -5.64 -2.25
C ALA A 116 -13.05 -4.49 -1.64
N THR A 117 -11.88 -4.83 -1.09
CA THR A 117 -11.06 -3.93 -0.27
C THR A 117 -10.16 -3.08 -1.16
N LEU A 118 -10.11 -1.77 -0.90
CA LEU A 118 -9.25 -0.87 -1.66
C LEU A 118 -7.79 -1.03 -1.21
N VAL A 119 -6.90 -1.38 -2.14
CA VAL A 119 -5.49 -1.69 -1.85
C VAL A 119 -4.57 -0.88 -2.75
N ARG A 120 -3.52 -0.31 -2.16
CA ARG A 120 -2.39 0.29 -2.88
C ARG A 120 -1.10 -0.44 -2.51
N ILE A 121 -0.41 -1.01 -3.49
CA ILE A 121 0.98 -1.46 -3.31
C ILE A 121 1.91 -0.32 -3.71
N HIS A 122 2.45 0.38 -2.71
CA HIS A 122 3.35 1.51 -2.85
C HIS A 122 4.80 1.05 -2.68
N SER A 123 5.66 1.38 -3.66
CA SER A 123 7.10 1.23 -3.49
C SER A 123 7.65 2.56 -3.00
N GLU A 124 8.34 2.55 -1.86
CA GLU A 124 8.98 3.73 -1.24
C GLU A 124 9.66 4.63 -2.28
N CYS A 125 9.35 5.92 -2.19
CA CYS A 125 9.98 6.98 -2.95
C CYS A 125 10.20 8.20 -2.07
N TYR A 126 11.30 8.20 -1.33
CA TYR A 126 11.68 9.23 -0.37
C TYR A 126 11.60 10.64 -0.98
N THR A 127 12.17 10.84 -2.17
CA THR A 127 12.18 12.15 -2.82
C THR A 127 10.78 12.66 -3.16
N GLY A 128 9.89 11.77 -3.63
CA GLY A 128 8.53 12.16 -4.00
C GLY A 128 7.65 12.39 -2.79
N GLU A 129 7.80 11.55 -1.76
CA GLU A 129 6.94 11.55 -0.58
C GLU A 129 7.36 12.57 0.48
N ASN A 130 8.67 12.79 0.68
CA ASN A 130 9.21 13.56 1.80
C ASN A 130 10.01 14.80 1.38
N ALA A 131 10.44 14.90 0.12
CA ALA A 131 11.26 16.01 -0.37
C ALA A 131 10.56 16.83 -1.47
N TRP A 132 9.24 16.72 -1.59
CA TRP A 132 8.40 17.49 -2.52
C TRP A 132 8.91 17.46 -3.98
N SER A 133 9.49 16.34 -4.40
CA SER A 133 10.15 16.25 -5.71
C SER A 133 9.15 16.37 -6.85
N ALA A 134 9.43 17.28 -7.79
CA ALA A 134 8.71 17.40 -9.05
C ALA A 134 9.24 16.46 -10.16
N ARG A 135 10.13 15.51 -9.84
CA ARG A 135 10.67 14.53 -10.81
C ARG A 135 9.78 13.31 -11.01
N CYS A 136 8.84 13.07 -10.11
CA CYS A 136 7.96 11.91 -10.16
C CYS A 136 6.61 12.22 -9.51
N ASP A 137 5.61 11.40 -9.82
CA ASP A 137 4.25 11.46 -9.27
C ASP A 137 4.07 10.63 -7.97
N CYS A 138 5.14 10.06 -7.40
CA CYS A 138 5.01 9.08 -6.31
C CYS A 138 4.34 9.67 -5.06
N GLY A 139 4.71 10.89 -4.66
CA GLY A 139 4.11 11.56 -3.49
C GLY A 139 2.62 11.81 -3.68
N GLU A 140 2.24 12.32 -4.85
CA GLU A 140 0.84 12.55 -5.22
C GLU A 140 0.03 11.23 -5.21
N GLN A 141 0.59 10.16 -5.77
CA GLN A 141 -0.07 8.85 -5.75
C GLN A 141 -0.17 8.25 -4.34
N PHE A 142 0.77 8.54 -3.44
CA PHE A 142 0.70 8.10 -2.04
C PHE A 142 -0.43 8.82 -1.30
N ASP A 143 -0.47 10.14 -1.38
CA ASP A 143 -1.50 10.97 -0.75
C ASP A 143 -2.90 10.64 -1.28
N ARG A 144 -3.05 10.57 -2.60
CA ARG A 144 -4.33 10.23 -3.24
C ARG A 144 -4.83 8.84 -2.86
N ALA A 145 -3.94 7.85 -2.70
CA ALA A 145 -4.35 6.52 -2.25
C ALA A 145 -4.98 6.58 -0.84
N GLY A 146 -4.39 7.34 0.08
CA GLY A 146 -4.95 7.55 1.42
C GLY A 146 -6.32 8.23 1.37
N LYS A 147 -6.45 9.30 0.57
CA LYS A 147 -7.72 10.03 0.38
C LYS A 147 -8.83 9.12 -0.17
N LEU A 148 -8.53 8.33 -1.21
CA LEU A 148 -9.48 7.40 -1.81
C LEU A 148 -9.91 6.30 -0.83
N ILE A 149 -9.00 5.80 0.00
CA ILE A 149 -9.37 4.80 1.03
C ILE A 149 -10.25 5.44 2.10
N ALA A 150 -9.94 6.66 2.53
CA ALA A 150 -10.66 7.35 3.59
C ALA A 150 -12.07 7.80 3.19
N CYS A 151 -12.29 8.20 1.93
CA CYS A 151 -13.58 8.71 1.47
C CYS A 151 -14.54 7.60 1.02
N GLU A 152 -15.84 7.90 0.97
CA GLU A 152 -16.84 7.05 0.31
C GLU A 152 -16.75 7.19 -1.22
N HIS A 153 -16.48 8.40 -1.71
CA HIS A 153 -16.45 8.73 -3.13
C HIS A 153 -15.55 9.95 -3.39
N GLU A 154 -14.75 9.89 -4.46
CA GLU A 154 -13.99 11.04 -4.98
C GLU A 154 -14.85 11.77 -6.01
N LYS A 155 -15.23 13.03 -5.72
CA LYS A 155 -16.22 13.76 -6.53
C LYS A 155 -15.70 14.08 -7.93
N GLU A 156 -14.41 14.35 -8.03
CA GLU A 156 -13.75 14.83 -9.24
C GLU A 156 -13.66 13.73 -10.30
N THR A 157 -13.48 12.48 -9.88
CA THR A 157 -13.25 11.35 -10.80
C THR A 157 -14.38 10.33 -10.81
N GLY A 158 -15.32 10.42 -9.87
CA GLY A 158 -16.40 9.45 -9.71
C GLY A 158 -15.95 8.11 -9.10
N ILE A 159 -14.70 8.01 -8.61
CA ILE A 159 -14.18 6.77 -8.04
C ILE A 159 -14.84 6.53 -6.68
N LYS A 160 -15.46 5.36 -6.52
CA LYS A 160 -15.92 4.87 -5.22
C LYS A 160 -14.72 4.55 -4.34
N GLY A 161 -14.61 5.23 -3.20
CA GLY A 161 -13.54 5.07 -2.23
C GLY A 161 -13.67 3.82 -1.36
N GLY A 162 -12.91 3.78 -0.27
CA GLY A 162 -12.86 2.68 0.70
C GLY A 162 -13.83 2.85 1.88
N ASN A 163 -14.48 4.00 2.02
CA ASN A 163 -15.34 4.33 3.17
C ASN A 163 -14.62 4.07 4.51
N GLY A 164 -13.36 4.54 4.60
CA GLY A 164 -12.52 4.33 5.77
C GLY A 164 -11.93 2.92 5.91
N HIS A 165 -12.07 2.05 4.90
CA HIS A 165 -11.53 0.69 4.90
C HIS A 165 -10.63 0.43 3.68
N GLY A 166 -9.41 -0.01 3.95
CA GLY A 166 -8.44 -0.31 2.91
C GLY A 166 -7.01 -0.29 3.42
N VAL A 167 -6.06 -0.55 2.53
CA VAL A 167 -4.65 -0.64 2.93
C VAL A 167 -3.70 -0.07 1.88
N ILE A 168 -2.71 0.68 2.35
CA ILE A 168 -1.49 0.98 1.59
C ILE A 168 -0.38 0.07 2.08
N VAL A 169 -0.02 -0.93 1.28
CA VAL A 169 1.17 -1.75 1.51
C VAL A 169 2.38 -0.97 1.03
N TYR A 170 3.20 -0.52 1.97
CA TYR A 170 4.37 0.31 1.74
C TYR A 170 5.63 -0.56 1.79
N LEU A 171 6.10 -0.92 0.60
CA LEU A 171 7.31 -1.71 0.40
C LEU A 171 8.53 -0.79 0.37
N ARG A 172 9.48 -1.03 1.28
CA ARG A 172 10.74 -0.28 1.42
C ARG A 172 11.77 -0.66 0.36
N GLN A 173 11.36 -0.52 -0.89
CA GLN A 173 12.09 -0.87 -2.11
C GLN A 173 12.37 0.38 -2.95
N GLU A 174 13.03 1.35 -2.32
CA GLU A 174 13.45 2.61 -2.97
C GLU A 174 14.20 2.39 -4.29
N GLY A 175 13.98 3.29 -5.25
CA GLY A 175 14.66 3.29 -6.54
C GLY A 175 14.33 2.08 -7.41
N ARG A 176 13.20 1.40 -7.18
CA ARG A 176 12.90 0.08 -7.79
C ARG A 176 13.83 -1.03 -7.32
N GLY A 177 14.25 -0.97 -6.06
CA GLY A 177 15.10 -1.97 -5.42
C GLY A 177 16.59 -1.64 -5.41
N ILE A 178 17.05 -0.65 -6.18
CA ILE A 178 18.48 -0.25 -6.21
C ILE A 178 18.89 0.65 -5.03
N GLY A 179 17.91 1.22 -4.30
CA GLY A 179 18.14 2.10 -3.16
C GLY A 179 18.30 3.58 -3.50
N LEU A 180 18.26 4.43 -2.48
CA LEU A 180 18.25 5.89 -2.63
C LEU A 180 19.54 6.43 -3.25
N GLY A 181 20.70 5.95 -2.81
CA GLY A 181 21.99 6.44 -3.30
C GLY A 181 22.15 6.25 -4.81
N GLU A 182 21.81 5.07 -5.31
CA GLU A 182 21.86 4.75 -6.75
C GLU A 182 20.81 5.51 -7.56
N LYS A 183 19.61 5.72 -6.99
CA LYS A 183 18.60 6.59 -7.59
C LYS A 183 19.10 8.03 -7.77
N LEU A 184 19.80 8.59 -6.78
CA LEU A 184 20.36 9.94 -6.88
C LEU A 184 21.47 10.01 -7.94
N LYS A 185 22.31 8.97 -8.08
CA LYS A 185 23.28 8.88 -9.18
C LYS A 185 22.58 8.82 -10.55
N ALA A 186 21.50 8.04 -10.66
CA ALA A 186 20.71 7.97 -11.89
C ALA A 186 20.09 9.33 -12.25
N TYR A 187 19.65 10.11 -11.25
CA TYR A 187 19.20 11.48 -11.44
C TYR A 187 20.29 12.41 -11.98
N ASN A 188 21.52 12.31 -11.45
CA ASN A 188 22.64 13.09 -11.98
C ASN A 188 22.92 12.74 -13.46
N LEU A 189 22.88 11.46 -13.82
CA LEU A 189 23.06 11.04 -15.22
C LEU A 189 21.92 11.55 -16.13
N GLN A 190 20.70 11.62 -15.61
CA GLN A 190 19.58 12.21 -16.33
C GLN A 190 19.74 13.71 -16.54
N ASP A 191 20.24 14.43 -15.54
CA ASP A 191 20.55 15.86 -15.66
C ASP A 191 21.71 16.12 -16.64
N LEU A 192 22.57 15.12 -16.85
CA LEU A 192 23.61 15.11 -17.89
C LEU A 192 23.09 14.68 -19.27
N GLY A 193 21.80 14.36 -19.40
CA GLY A 193 21.13 14.09 -20.68
C GLY A 193 20.82 12.62 -20.99
N ALA A 194 21.14 11.68 -20.07
CA ALA A 194 20.73 10.29 -20.25
C ALA A 194 19.22 10.10 -19.99
N ASP A 195 18.55 9.26 -20.76
CA ASP A 195 17.19 8.85 -20.40
C ASP A 195 17.20 7.89 -19.19
N THR A 196 16.02 7.58 -18.62
CA THR A 196 15.90 6.71 -17.44
C THR A 196 16.46 5.30 -17.68
N VAL A 197 16.34 4.75 -18.88
CA VAL A 197 16.86 3.41 -19.21
C VAL A 197 18.37 3.48 -19.35
N GLN A 198 18.88 4.46 -20.08
CA GLN A 198 20.32 4.70 -20.26
C GLN A 198 21.02 4.91 -18.92
N ALA A 199 20.47 5.72 -18.03
CA ALA A 199 21.03 5.96 -16.70
C ALA A 199 21.15 4.65 -15.88
N ASN A 200 20.15 3.77 -15.94
CA ASN A 200 20.22 2.47 -15.25
C ASN A 200 21.25 1.53 -15.89
N VAL A 201 21.34 1.50 -17.23
CA VAL A 201 22.35 0.70 -17.94
C VAL A 201 23.76 1.17 -17.61
N MET A 202 23.99 2.49 -17.58
CA MET A 202 25.29 3.09 -17.21
C MET A 202 25.72 2.74 -15.78
N LEU A 203 24.76 2.55 -14.88
CA LEU A 203 25.00 2.15 -13.49
C LEU A 203 24.96 0.62 -13.28
N ASN A 204 24.81 -0.15 -14.37
CA ASN A 204 24.69 -1.61 -14.35
C ASN A 204 23.53 -2.14 -13.47
N HIS A 205 22.41 -1.41 -13.46
CA HIS A 205 21.21 -1.74 -12.70
C HIS A 205 20.17 -2.47 -13.55
N PRO A 206 19.42 -3.43 -12.97
CA PRO A 206 18.22 -3.97 -13.63
C PRO A 206 17.16 -2.88 -13.78
N VAL A 207 16.30 -3.02 -14.80
CA VAL A 207 15.21 -2.06 -15.07
C VAL A 207 14.19 -2.00 -13.92
N ASP A 208 14.00 -3.13 -13.22
CA ASP A 208 13.18 -3.28 -12.04
C ASP A 208 13.65 -4.48 -11.20
N ALA A 209 14.08 -4.25 -9.96
CA ALA A 209 14.51 -5.29 -9.01
C ALA A 209 13.51 -5.54 -7.89
N ARG A 210 12.28 -5.02 -8.01
CA ARG A 210 11.28 -5.11 -6.94
C ARG A 210 10.73 -6.52 -6.79
N ASP A 211 10.56 -6.95 -5.55
CA ASP A 211 9.86 -8.18 -5.21
C ASP A 211 8.47 -7.85 -4.65
N PHE A 212 7.44 -8.02 -5.47
CA PHE A 212 6.05 -7.76 -5.11
C PHE A 212 5.39 -8.92 -4.35
N SER A 213 6.05 -10.09 -4.25
CA SER A 213 5.53 -11.24 -3.51
C SER A 213 5.38 -10.93 -2.01
N ILE A 214 6.23 -10.05 -1.48
CA ILE A 214 6.13 -9.56 -0.11
C ILE A 214 4.81 -8.80 0.10
N GLY A 215 4.44 -7.93 -0.84
CA GLY A 215 3.21 -7.15 -0.73
C GLY A 215 1.97 -8.04 -0.76
N LYS A 216 1.98 -9.06 -1.61
CA LYS A 216 0.96 -10.12 -1.65
C LYS A 216 0.86 -10.88 -0.32
N ALA A 217 1.99 -11.30 0.25
CA ALA A 217 2.00 -11.99 1.53
C ALA A 217 1.44 -11.12 2.67
N ILE A 218 1.73 -9.82 2.68
CA ILE A 218 1.16 -8.86 3.63
C ILE A 218 -0.37 -8.76 3.47
N ILE A 219 -0.88 -8.66 2.24
CA ILE A 219 -2.34 -8.62 1.98
C ILE A 219 -3.02 -9.89 2.51
N MET A 220 -2.41 -11.07 2.30
CA MET A 220 -2.93 -12.34 2.83
C MET A 220 -2.90 -12.40 4.36
N ASP A 221 -1.84 -11.88 4.98
CA ASP A 221 -1.75 -11.84 6.43
C ASP A 221 -2.81 -10.91 7.03
N LEU A 222 -3.16 -9.81 6.35
CA LEU A 222 -4.28 -8.93 6.73
C LEU A 222 -5.67 -9.55 6.50
N GLY A 223 -5.74 -10.76 5.95
CA GLY A 223 -6.99 -11.49 5.72
C GLY A 223 -7.81 -10.99 4.53
N ILE A 224 -7.23 -10.18 3.64
CA ILE A 224 -7.92 -9.62 2.46
C ILE A 224 -7.88 -10.63 1.32
N SER A 225 -9.03 -10.94 0.71
CA SER A 225 -9.13 -11.86 -0.43
C SER A 225 -9.57 -11.18 -1.72
N ASN A 226 -10.55 -10.26 -1.67
CA ASN A 226 -10.99 -9.50 -2.84
C ASN A 226 -10.38 -8.09 -2.85
N VAL A 227 -9.58 -7.79 -3.88
CA VAL A 227 -8.78 -6.57 -3.98
C VAL A 227 -9.28 -5.65 -5.09
N ARG A 228 -9.60 -4.41 -4.74
CA ARG A 228 -9.72 -3.27 -5.67
C ARG A 228 -8.37 -2.55 -5.71
N LEU A 229 -7.58 -2.78 -6.76
CA LEU A 229 -6.17 -2.37 -6.79
C LEU A 229 -6.00 -0.96 -7.38
N LEU A 230 -5.46 -0.03 -6.58
CA LEU A 230 -5.07 1.33 -6.99
C LEU A 230 -3.76 1.32 -7.80
N THR A 231 -3.86 1.10 -9.12
CA THR A 231 -2.69 0.99 -10.00
C THR A 231 -2.93 1.43 -11.45
N ASN A 232 -1.87 1.94 -12.07
CA ASN A 232 -1.77 2.10 -13.52
C ASN A 232 -0.83 1.07 -14.16
N ASN A 233 -0.07 0.32 -13.37
CA ASN A 233 0.84 -0.70 -13.88
C ASN A 233 0.07 -2.02 -14.02
N PRO A 234 -0.11 -2.56 -15.25
CA PRO A 234 -0.77 -3.84 -15.46
C PRO A 234 -0.02 -5.02 -14.84
N ASP A 235 1.31 -4.96 -14.74
CA ASP A 235 2.11 -6.01 -14.10
C ASP A 235 1.75 -6.16 -12.62
N LYS A 236 1.42 -5.05 -11.94
CA LYS A 236 0.98 -5.10 -10.53
C LYS A 236 -0.35 -5.84 -10.36
N ILE A 237 -1.20 -5.85 -11.39
CA ILE A 237 -2.48 -6.55 -11.37
C ILE A 237 -2.20 -8.06 -11.40
N ALA A 238 -1.44 -8.51 -12.39
CA ALA A 238 -1.06 -9.92 -12.49
C ALA A 238 -0.27 -10.39 -11.26
N GLN A 239 0.58 -9.53 -10.70
CA GLN A 239 1.41 -9.87 -9.55
C GLN A 239 0.67 -9.87 -8.22
N VAL A 240 -0.46 -9.18 -8.05
CA VAL A 240 -1.24 -9.23 -6.79
C VAL A 240 -2.06 -10.50 -6.69
N GLU A 241 -2.50 -11.06 -7.80
CA GLU A 241 -3.34 -12.26 -7.84
C GLU A 241 -2.59 -13.50 -7.32
N TYR A 242 -3.29 -14.31 -6.53
CA TYR A 242 -2.73 -15.55 -5.98
C TYR A 242 -3.85 -16.54 -5.69
N GLU A 243 -4.20 -17.34 -6.68
CA GLU A 243 -5.35 -18.25 -6.55
C GLU A 243 -5.11 -19.37 -5.53
N PRO A 244 -6.16 -19.77 -4.78
CA PRO A 244 -7.49 -19.16 -4.69
C PRO A 244 -7.60 -18.05 -3.63
N ARG A 245 -6.48 -17.55 -3.09
CA ARG A 245 -6.44 -16.72 -1.86
C ARG A 245 -6.59 -15.22 -2.09
N ILE A 246 -6.11 -14.68 -3.20
CA ILE A 246 -6.28 -13.26 -3.56
C ILE A 246 -6.76 -13.14 -5.01
N ARG A 247 -7.82 -12.34 -5.22
CA ARG A 247 -8.38 -11.98 -6.52
C ARG A 247 -8.38 -10.47 -6.70
N CYS A 248 -7.91 -9.98 -7.84
CA CYS A 248 -8.04 -8.57 -8.21
C CYS A 248 -9.41 -8.36 -8.87
N VAL A 249 -10.41 -7.96 -8.09
CA VAL A 249 -11.79 -7.81 -8.56
C VAL A 249 -12.03 -6.51 -9.35
N GLU A 250 -11.19 -5.51 -9.16
CA GLU A 250 -11.28 -4.22 -9.84
C GLU A 250 -9.90 -3.56 -9.92
N ARG A 251 -9.60 -2.96 -11.07
CA ARG A 251 -8.48 -2.02 -11.20
C ARG A 251 -9.01 -0.60 -11.04
N VAL A 252 -8.51 0.12 -10.05
CA VAL A 252 -8.84 1.54 -9.81
C VAL A 252 -7.70 2.41 -10.35
N PRO A 253 -7.93 3.26 -11.36
CA PRO A 253 -6.89 4.07 -11.98
C PRO A 253 -6.36 5.16 -11.05
N MET A 254 -5.05 5.43 -11.11
CA MET A 254 -4.34 6.45 -10.34
C MET A 254 -3.81 7.54 -11.28
N VAL A 255 -4.72 8.20 -12.00
CA VAL A 255 -4.40 9.28 -12.96
C VAL A 255 -3.70 10.45 -12.24
N PRO A 256 -2.66 11.06 -12.82
CA PRO A 256 -2.06 12.29 -12.29
C PRO A 256 -3.12 13.38 -12.08
N ILE A 257 -3.10 14.04 -10.92
CA ILE A 257 -4.12 15.03 -10.53
C ILE A 257 -4.13 16.19 -11.52
N HIS A 258 -2.95 16.63 -11.98
CA HIS A 258 -2.82 17.77 -12.89
C HIS A 258 -3.40 17.52 -14.30
N TRP A 259 -3.65 16.26 -14.67
CA TRP A 259 -4.37 15.89 -15.89
C TRP A 259 -5.89 16.03 -15.74
N THR A 260 -6.40 15.95 -14.50
CA THR A 260 -7.83 16.04 -14.20
C THR A 260 -8.25 17.39 -13.61
N ASN A 261 -7.32 18.15 -13.04
CA ASN A 261 -7.56 19.46 -12.45
C ASN A 261 -6.39 20.40 -12.80
N GLU A 262 -6.69 21.50 -13.49
CA GLU A 262 -5.64 22.42 -13.94
C GLU A 262 -5.00 23.24 -12.82
N ASN A 263 -5.64 23.35 -11.66
CA ASN A 263 -5.18 24.16 -10.54
C ASN A 263 -4.51 23.33 -9.43
N GLU A 264 -4.44 22.01 -9.60
CA GLU A 264 -3.91 21.07 -8.61
C GLU A 264 -2.90 20.10 -9.23
N GLY A 265 -2.16 19.39 -8.37
CA GLY A 265 -1.13 18.44 -8.78
C GLY A 265 0.19 19.08 -9.19
N ILE A 266 1.16 18.24 -9.53
CA ILE A 266 2.52 18.69 -9.88
C ILE A 266 2.62 18.90 -11.39
N LYS A 267 2.93 20.14 -11.81
CA LYS A 267 3.21 20.48 -13.21
C LYS A 267 4.67 20.86 -13.39
N SER A 268 5.43 20.04 -14.09
CA SER A 268 6.86 20.28 -14.39
C SER A 268 7.26 19.59 -15.70
N LYS A 269 8.40 19.97 -16.29
CA LYS A 269 8.88 19.25 -17.50
C LYS A 269 9.37 17.85 -17.13
N GLU A 270 9.91 17.73 -15.93
CA GLU A 270 10.47 16.51 -15.36
C GLU A 270 9.39 15.44 -15.16
N ILE A 271 8.23 15.82 -14.59
CA ILE A 271 7.13 14.88 -14.37
C ILE A 271 6.52 14.41 -15.69
N GLU A 272 6.39 15.30 -16.69
CA GLU A 272 5.88 14.94 -18.02
C GLU A 272 6.83 13.94 -18.71
N GLY A 273 8.14 14.18 -18.68
CA GLY A 273 9.12 13.23 -19.22
C GLY A 273 9.07 11.87 -18.52
N TYR A 274 8.87 11.87 -17.20
CA TYR A 274 8.73 10.67 -16.41
C TYR A 274 7.43 9.89 -16.71
N LEU A 275 6.29 10.57 -16.80
CA LEU A 275 4.99 9.97 -17.14
C LEU A 275 5.00 9.42 -18.56
N ARG A 276 5.59 10.15 -19.51
CA ARG A 276 5.82 9.68 -20.88
C ARG A 276 6.61 8.37 -20.91
N THR A 277 7.70 8.30 -20.14
CA THR A 277 8.50 7.07 -20.02
C THR A 277 7.68 5.89 -19.48
N LYS A 278 6.82 6.11 -18.48
CA LYS A 278 5.93 5.07 -17.95
C LYS A 278 4.98 4.51 -19.02
N ILE A 279 4.45 5.38 -19.88
CA ILE A 279 3.49 5.00 -20.93
C ILE A 279 4.22 4.32 -22.08
N GLU A 280 5.16 5.02 -22.71
CA GLU A 280 5.79 4.60 -23.96
C GLU A 280 6.76 3.43 -23.79
N ARG A 281 7.45 3.34 -22.65
CA ARG A 281 8.52 2.35 -22.43
C ARG A 281 8.14 1.25 -21.45
N MET A 282 7.15 1.48 -20.58
CA MET A 282 6.81 0.56 -19.49
C MET A 282 5.33 0.14 -19.48
N GLY A 283 4.58 0.45 -20.54
CA GLY A 283 3.22 -0.08 -20.75
C GLY A 283 2.19 0.31 -19.70
N HIS A 284 2.39 1.42 -18.96
CA HIS A 284 1.40 1.85 -17.97
C HIS A 284 0.09 2.27 -18.63
N LEU A 285 -1.03 1.87 -18.03
CA LEU A 285 -2.40 2.18 -18.44
C LEU A 285 -2.81 3.61 -18.04
N LEU A 286 -2.01 4.58 -18.48
CA LEU A 286 -2.27 6.01 -18.32
C LEU A 286 -2.66 6.58 -19.68
N GLN A 287 -3.82 7.23 -19.73
CA GLN A 287 -4.26 8.01 -20.88
C GLN A 287 -4.57 9.42 -20.39
N GLU A 288 -4.05 10.42 -21.09
CA GLU A 288 -4.47 11.79 -20.84
C GLU A 288 -5.95 11.92 -21.23
N PRO A 289 -6.80 12.53 -20.39
CA PRO A 289 -8.20 12.76 -20.75
C PRO A 289 -8.29 13.54 -22.05
N ILE A 290 -9.09 13.06 -23.00
CA ILE A 290 -9.32 13.77 -24.27
C ILE A 290 -10.06 15.07 -23.93
N LYS A 291 -9.40 16.22 -24.07
CA LYS A 291 -10.06 17.52 -24.04
C LYS A 291 -10.86 17.67 -25.33
N LEU A 292 -12.15 17.34 -25.28
CA LEU A 292 -13.08 17.69 -26.34
C LEU A 292 -13.23 19.22 -26.32
N HIS A 293 -12.75 19.90 -27.36
CA HIS A 293 -13.11 21.28 -27.59
C HIS A 293 -14.61 21.33 -27.93
N THR A 294 -15.46 21.46 -26.91
CA THR A 294 -16.79 22.00 -27.14
C THR A 294 -16.59 23.49 -27.41
N THR A 295 -16.59 23.86 -28.69
CA THR A 295 -16.92 25.22 -29.10
C THR A 295 -18.34 25.50 -28.60
N THR A 296 -18.44 26.04 -27.38
CA THR A 296 -19.60 26.82 -26.97
C THR A 296 -19.28 28.26 -27.32
N GLU A 297 -19.94 28.72 -28.39
CA GLU A 297 -20.17 30.14 -28.69
C GLU A 297 -20.75 30.90 -27.50
#